data_AF-A0A958C6I4-F1
#
_entry.id   AF-A0A958C6I4-F1
#
_cell.length_a   1.000
_cell.length_b   1.000
_cell.length_c   1.000
_cell.angle_alpha   90.00
_cell.angle_beta   90.00
_cell.angle_gamma   90.00
#
_symmetry.space_group_name_H-M   'P 1'
#
loop_
_entity.id
_entity.type
_entity.pdbx_description
1 polymer ?
#
loop_
_entity_poly.entity_id
_entity_poly.type
_entity_poly.pdbx_seq_one_letter_code
_entity_poly.pdbx_strand_id
1 'polypeptide(L)'
;YAYGAIGDWLYRVVAGIELDPDVPGYKRILIQPQPGVQLTYAKARLDSPYGRIESHWMVEDDEFRLAVTIPANSEGIVRLPAQAIADVTEQGHALSQVEGIRETRQDGDTVVMTIGSGQYHFVSRWVPFKASED
;
A
#
# COMPACT_ATOMS: atom_id res chain seq x y z
N TYR A 1 -25.39 5.19 -15.52
CA TYR A 1 -24.31 4.21 -15.37
C TYR A 1 -22.99 4.88 -15.74
N ALA A 2 -22.26 5.40 -14.74
CA ALA A 2 -20.96 6.08 -14.91
C ALA A 2 -20.20 6.19 -13.56
N TYR A 3 -20.93 6.26 -12.44
CA TYR A 3 -20.37 6.37 -11.09
C TYR A 3 -19.69 5.10 -10.56
N GLY A 4 -20.10 3.91 -11.00
CA GLY A 4 -19.47 2.65 -10.55
C GLY A 4 -18.03 2.49 -11.05
N ALA A 5 -17.74 2.92 -12.28
CA ALA A 5 -16.41 2.80 -12.89
C ALA A 5 -15.41 3.82 -12.32
N ILE A 6 -15.87 5.01 -11.93
CA ILE A 6 -15.01 6.04 -11.30
C ILE A 6 -14.69 5.63 -9.85
N GLY A 7 -15.63 5.05 -9.11
CA GLY A 7 -15.37 4.51 -7.77
C GLY A 7 -14.33 3.39 -7.80
N ASP A 8 -14.51 2.41 -8.67
CA ASP A 8 -13.57 1.29 -8.83
C ASP A 8 -12.17 1.77 -9.27
N TRP A 9 -12.11 2.75 -10.18
CA TRP A 9 -10.87 3.40 -10.58
C TRP A 9 -10.24 4.21 -9.44
N LEU A 10 -11.00 4.94 -8.62
CA LEU A 10 -10.45 5.65 -7.46
C LEU A 10 -9.91 4.70 -6.39
N TYR A 11 -10.58 3.58 -6.11
CA TYR A 11 -10.09 2.60 -5.14
C TYR A 11 -8.83 1.88 -5.65
N ARG A 12 -8.83 1.44 -6.92
CA ARG A 12 -7.70 0.72 -7.51
C ARG A 12 -6.52 1.63 -7.87
N VAL A 13 -6.77 2.78 -8.49
CA VAL A 13 -5.74 3.65 -9.09
C VAL A 13 -5.29 4.77 -8.15
N VAL A 14 -6.18 5.30 -7.31
CA VAL A 14 -5.85 6.43 -6.42
C VAL A 14 -5.46 5.93 -5.02
N ALA A 15 -6.18 4.96 -4.46
CA ALA A 15 -5.88 4.44 -3.11
C ALA A 15 -5.00 3.18 -3.08
N GLY A 16 -4.91 2.48 -4.21
CA GLY A 16 -4.22 1.20 -4.32
C GLY A 16 -4.92 0.04 -3.62
N ILE A 17 -6.19 0.18 -3.19
CA ILE A 17 -6.93 -0.88 -2.50
C ILE A 17 -7.58 -1.77 -3.55
N GLU A 18 -7.11 -3.01 -3.65
CA GLU A 18 -7.68 -4.05 -4.50
C GLU A 18 -8.01 -5.29 -3.67
N LEU A 19 -9.12 -5.95 -3.98
CA LEU A 19 -9.46 -7.22 -3.35
C LEU A 19 -8.86 -8.35 -4.18
N ASP A 20 -8.23 -9.31 -3.52
CA ASP A 20 -7.72 -10.50 -4.21
C ASP A 20 -8.92 -11.29 -4.79
N PRO A 21 -9.06 -11.40 -6.13
CA PRO A 21 -10.18 -12.11 -6.75
C PRO A 21 -10.14 -13.60 -6.45
N ASP A 22 -8.97 -14.15 -6.12
CA ASP A 22 -8.78 -15.56 -5.79
C ASP A 22 -9.10 -15.85 -4.30
N VAL A 23 -9.22 -14.82 -3.47
CA VAL A 23 -9.57 -14.95 -2.05
C VAL A 23 -10.84 -14.14 -1.73
N PRO A 24 -12.03 -14.74 -1.95
CA PRO A 24 -13.29 -14.05 -1.72
C PRO A 24 -13.49 -13.69 -0.24
N GLY A 25 -14.22 -12.59 -0.02
CA GLY A 25 -14.65 -12.17 1.31
C GLY A 25 -13.62 -11.37 2.09
N TYR A 26 -12.88 -10.45 1.44
CA TYR A 26 -12.01 -9.46 2.10
C TYR A 26 -10.89 -10.05 2.98
N LYS A 27 -10.57 -11.33 2.84
CA LYS A 27 -9.53 -11.96 3.65
C LYS A 27 -8.13 -11.48 3.25
N ARG A 28 -7.94 -11.11 1.99
CA ARG A 28 -6.70 -10.53 1.49
C ARG A 28 -6.97 -9.23 0.73
N ILE A 29 -6.24 -8.20 1.12
CA ILE A 29 -6.36 -6.84 0.58
C ILE A 29 -5.01 -6.48 -0.04
N LEU A 30 -5.00 -6.15 -1.32
CA LEU A 30 -3.83 -5.62 -1.99
C LEU A 30 -3.79 -4.11 -1.77
N ILE A 31 -2.65 -3.59 -1.35
CA ILE A 31 -2.37 -2.16 -1.15
C ILE A 31 -1.21 -1.79 -2.08
N GLN A 32 -1.53 -1.16 -3.22
CA GLN A 32 -0.59 -0.84 -4.29
C GLN A 32 -0.69 0.64 -4.69
N PRO A 33 -0.15 1.56 -3.88
CA PRO A 33 -0.05 2.97 -4.25
C PRO A 33 0.65 3.14 -5.60
N GLN A 34 0.15 4.07 -6.42
CA GLN A 34 0.74 4.44 -7.72
C GLN A 34 1.17 5.91 -7.69
N PRO A 35 2.14 6.30 -6.84
CA PRO A 35 2.68 7.65 -6.83
C PRO A 35 3.33 7.98 -8.18
N GLY A 36 3.06 9.18 -8.70
CA GLY A 36 3.60 9.64 -9.97
C GLY A 36 3.88 11.15 -9.95
N VAL A 37 4.45 11.66 -11.04
CA VAL A 37 4.88 13.07 -11.15
C VAL A 37 3.72 14.06 -10.90
N GLN A 38 2.48 13.68 -11.19
CA GLN A 38 1.30 14.54 -11.05
C GLN A 38 0.45 14.22 -9.81
N LEU A 39 0.64 13.05 -9.19
CA LEU A 39 -0.12 12.60 -8.03
C LEU A 39 0.84 12.23 -6.91
N THR A 40 1.06 13.19 -6.02
CA THR A 40 1.94 13.04 -4.84
C THR A 40 1.16 12.72 -3.58
N TYR A 41 -0.17 12.59 -3.65
CA TYR A 41 -1.02 12.34 -2.49
C TYR A 41 -2.28 11.59 -2.91
N ALA A 42 -2.70 10.63 -2.09
CA ALA A 42 -4.04 10.08 -2.16
C ALA A 42 -4.50 9.46 -0.84
N LYS A 43 -5.81 9.50 -0.62
CA LYS A 43 -6.46 8.86 0.52
C LYS A 43 -7.77 8.19 0.09
N ALA A 44 -7.97 6.94 0.48
CA ALA A 44 -9.30 6.36 0.48
C ALA A 44 -9.55 5.43 1.65
N ARG A 45 -10.83 5.21 1.90
CA ARG A 45 -11.36 4.30 2.90
C ARG A 45 -12.48 3.48 2.29
N LEU A 46 -12.53 2.21 2.65
CA LEU A 46 -13.58 1.27 2.27
C LEU A 46 -14.10 0.61 3.54
N ASP A 47 -15.39 0.77 3.82
CA ASP A 47 -16.03 0.08 4.92
C ASP A 47 -16.46 -1.32 4.42
N SER A 48 -15.86 -2.36 5.00
CA SER A 48 -16.16 -3.78 4.69
C SER A 48 -16.96 -4.43 5.83
N PRO A 49 -17.56 -5.62 5.62
CA PRO A 49 -18.20 -6.37 6.70
C PRO A 49 -17.28 -6.71 7.89
N TYR A 50 -15.96 -6.75 7.68
CA TYR A 50 -14.98 -7.05 8.71
C TYR A 50 -14.44 -5.79 9.41
N GLY A 51 -14.83 -4.60 8.95
CA GLY A 51 -14.35 -3.32 9.45
C GLY A 51 -13.78 -2.44 8.34
N ARG A 52 -13.19 -1.31 8.76
CA ARG A 52 -12.64 -0.31 7.85
C ARG A 52 -11.29 -0.74 7.28
N ILE A 53 -11.16 -0.57 5.98
CA ILE A 53 -9.89 -0.62 5.25
C ILE A 53 -9.54 0.83 4.89
N GLU A 54 -8.33 1.27 5.17
CA GLU A 54 -7.86 2.63 4.84
C GLU A 54 -6.47 2.56 4.21
N SER A 55 -6.27 3.37 3.18
CA SER A 55 -4.97 3.59 2.53
C SER A 55 -4.79 5.07 2.31
N HIS A 56 -3.70 5.61 2.82
CA HIS A 56 -3.37 7.01 2.75
C HIS A 56 -1.88 7.16 2.48
N TRP A 57 -1.53 7.64 1.30
CA TRP A 57 -0.14 7.83 0.93
C TRP A 57 0.14 9.23 0.46
N MET A 58 1.40 9.63 0.62
CA MET A 58 1.90 10.90 0.15
C MET A 58 3.40 10.82 -0.16
N VAL A 59 3.85 11.70 -1.05
CA VAL A 59 5.24 11.94 -1.42
C VAL A 59 5.55 13.39 -1.10
N GLU A 60 6.43 13.62 -0.14
CA GLU A 60 6.95 14.94 0.23
C GLU A 60 8.44 14.80 0.62
N ASP A 61 9.25 15.81 0.30
CA ASP A 61 10.66 15.89 0.72
C ASP A 61 11.51 14.62 0.44
N ASP A 62 11.38 14.04 -0.75
CA ASP A 62 12.04 12.79 -1.16
C ASP A 62 11.68 11.57 -0.28
N GLU A 63 10.52 11.62 0.39
CA GLU A 63 10.00 10.57 1.24
C GLU A 63 8.61 10.14 0.78
N PHE A 64 8.41 8.82 0.68
CA PHE A 64 7.11 8.22 0.47
C PHE A 64 6.57 7.73 1.81
N ARG A 65 5.37 8.18 2.18
CA ARG A 65 4.67 7.78 3.40
C ARG A 65 3.40 7.04 3.03
N LEU A 66 3.12 5.93 3.71
CA LEU A 66 1.87 5.20 3.58
C LEU A 66 1.34 4.79 4.95
N ALA A 67 0.14 5.26 5.27
CA ALA A 67 -0.67 4.77 6.37
C ALA A 67 -1.70 3.75 5.85
N VAL A 68 -1.72 2.56 6.44
CA VAL A 68 -2.65 1.46 6.09
C VAL A 68 -3.41 1.00 7.32
N THR A 69 -4.71 0.78 7.17
CA THR A 69 -5.54 0.06 8.14
C THR A 69 -6.06 -1.23 7.52
N ILE A 70 -5.74 -2.37 8.13
CA ILE A 70 -6.25 -3.70 7.78
C ILE A 70 -7.20 -4.17 8.88
N PRO A 71 -8.47 -4.51 8.58
CA PRO A 71 -9.44 -4.95 9.56
C PRO A 71 -9.08 -6.32 10.16
N ALA A 72 -9.74 -6.65 11.29
CA ALA A 72 -9.58 -7.95 11.92
C ALA A 72 -9.99 -9.09 10.98
N ASN A 73 -9.33 -10.25 11.12
CA ASN A 73 -9.53 -11.43 10.27
C ASN A 73 -9.17 -11.25 8.78
N SER A 74 -8.43 -10.19 8.45
CA SER A 74 -7.88 -9.94 7.12
C SER A 74 -6.37 -9.79 7.16
N GLU A 75 -5.73 -9.94 6.00
CA GLU A 75 -4.33 -9.63 5.76
C GLU A 75 -4.18 -8.65 4.59
N GLY A 76 -3.09 -7.89 4.61
CA GLY A 76 -2.73 -6.94 3.56
C GLY A 76 -1.49 -7.40 2.80
N ILE A 77 -1.47 -7.26 1.48
CA ILE A 77 -0.26 -7.33 0.65
C ILE A 77 0.08 -5.92 0.22
N VAL A 78 1.12 -5.34 0.82
CA VAL A 78 1.54 -3.97 0.53
C VAL A 78 2.69 -4.00 -0.46
N ARG A 79 2.58 -3.19 -1.53
CA ARG A 79 3.65 -2.96 -2.50
C ARG A 79 4.10 -1.51 -2.38
N LEU A 80 5.36 -1.30 -2.00
CA LEU A 80 5.95 0.01 -1.78
C LEU A 80 7.09 0.25 -2.78
N PRO A 81 7.14 1.41 -3.46
CA PRO A 81 8.32 1.82 -4.20
C PRO A 81 9.50 2.01 -3.25
N ALA A 82 10.54 1.18 -3.40
CA ALA A 82 11.78 1.22 -2.60
C ALA A 82 12.87 0.35 -3.24
N GLN A 83 14.10 0.87 -3.30
CA GLN A 83 15.25 0.16 -3.90
C GLN A 83 15.70 -1.05 -3.06
N ALA A 84 15.54 -0.98 -1.75
CA ALA A 84 15.83 -2.10 -0.85
C ALA A 84 14.83 -2.18 0.30
N ILE A 85 14.60 -3.41 0.80
CA ILE A 85 13.82 -3.67 2.02
C ILE A 85 14.34 -2.84 3.21
N ALA A 86 15.67 -2.66 3.31
CA ALA A 86 16.30 -1.90 4.39
C ALA A 86 15.99 -0.40 4.35
N ASP A 87 15.54 0.13 3.20
CA ASP A 87 15.16 1.55 3.05
C ASP A 87 13.71 1.81 3.47
N VAL A 88 12.99 0.77 3.88
CA VAL A 88 11.62 0.87 4.36
C VAL A 88 11.59 0.65 5.87
N THR A 89 10.90 1.56 6.56
CA THR A 89 10.67 1.46 8.00
C THR A 89 9.17 1.52 8.30
N GLU A 90 8.78 0.94 9.43
CA GLU A 90 7.47 1.18 10.05
C GLU A 90 7.71 1.97 11.34
N GLN A 91 7.23 3.21 11.38
CA GLN A 91 7.46 4.13 12.51
C GLN A 91 8.93 4.18 12.98
N GLY A 92 9.88 4.11 12.04
CA GLY A 92 11.32 4.14 12.32
C GLY A 92 11.96 2.80 12.70
N HIS A 93 11.18 1.72 12.80
CA HIS A 93 11.70 0.37 13.03
C HIS A 93 11.91 -0.36 11.70
N ALA A 94 12.93 -1.23 11.66
CA ALA A 94 13.14 -2.10 10.50
C ALA A 94 11.97 -3.09 10.37
N LEU A 95 11.55 -3.41 9.13
CA LEU A 95 10.36 -4.26 8.90
C LEU A 95 10.44 -5.63 9.60
N SER A 96 11.64 -6.18 9.80
CA SER A 96 11.85 -7.45 10.51
C SER A 96 11.57 -7.40 12.01
N GLN A 97 11.47 -6.20 12.58
CA GLN A 97 11.25 -5.97 14.02
C GLN A 97 9.79 -5.65 14.34
N VAL A 98 8.94 -5.48 13.33
CA VAL A 98 7.58 -4.99 13.47
C VAL A 98 6.63 -6.18 13.61
N GLU A 99 5.94 -6.26 14.74
CA GLU A 99 4.91 -7.26 14.94
C GLU A 99 3.77 -7.06 13.94
N GLY A 100 3.34 -8.14 13.29
CA GLY A 100 2.30 -8.11 12.27
C GLY A 100 2.82 -8.12 10.83
N ILE A 101 4.10 -7.81 10.59
CA ILE A 101 4.75 -8.07 9.30
C ILE A 101 5.17 -9.54 9.26
N ARG A 102 4.61 -10.31 8.33
CA ARG A 102 4.79 -11.77 8.24
C ARG A 102 5.86 -12.17 7.24
N GLU A 103 5.89 -11.49 6.10
CA GLU A 103 6.81 -11.77 5.00
C GLU A 103 7.21 -10.47 4.31
N THR A 104 8.46 -10.40 3.85
CA THR A 104 8.99 -9.29 3.05
C THR A 104 9.84 -9.85 1.92
N ARG A 105 9.67 -9.32 0.71
CA ARG A 105 10.51 -9.66 -0.45
C ARG A 105 10.78 -8.43 -1.30
N GLN A 106 11.92 -8.45 -2.00
CA GLN A 106 12.25 -7.46 -3.03
C GLN A 106 11.72 -7.94 -4.39
N ASP A 107 11.19 -7.02 -5.20
CA ASP A 107 10.68 -7.24 -6.54
C ASP A 107 11.07 -6.05 -7.45
N GLY A 108 12.26 -6.11 -8.04
CA GLY A 108 12.85 -4.93 -8.71
C GLY A 108 12.99 -3.76 -7.73
N ASP A 109 12.47 -2.59 -8.09
CA ASP A 109 12.43 -1.39 -7.23
C ASP A 109 11.16 -1.32 -6.35
N THR A 110 10.54 -2.46 -6.07
CA THR A 110 9.36 -2.57 -5.20
C THR A 110 9.64 -3.52 -4.04
N VAL A 111 9.37 -3.06 -2.83
CA VAL A 111 9.29 -3.91 -1.64
C VAL A 111 7.87 -4.42 -1.49
N VAL A 112 7.71 -5.73 -1.43
CA VAL A 112 6.42 -6.40 -1.23
C VAL A 112 6.40 -7.02 0.16
N MET A 113 5.35 -6.76 0.92
CA MET A 113 5.21 -7.31 2.27
C MET A 113 3.79 -7.79 2.56
N THR A 114 3.71 -8.86 3.35
CA THR A 114 2.47 -9.40 3.88
C THR A 114 2.30 -8.92 5.32
N ILE A 115 1.20 -8.23 5.61
CA ILE A 115 0.86 -7.71 6.93
C ILE A 115 -0.43 -8.33 7.47
N GLY A 116 -0.51 -8.54 8.78
CA GLY A 116 -1.74 -8.90 9.46
C GLY A 116 -2.67 -7.71 9.68
N SER A 117 -3.81 -7.94 10.34
CA SER A 117 -4.70 -6.89 10.82
C SER A 117 -3.97 -5.89 11.71
N GLY A 118 -4.28 -4.61 11.57
CA GLY A 118 -3.63 -3.55 12.34
C GLY A 118 -3.57 -2.22 11.61
N GLN A 119 -2.88 -1.27 12.21
CA GLN A 119 -2.56 0.02 11.61
C GLN A 119 -1.05 0.11 11.47
N TYR A 120 -0.58 0.52 10.29
CA TYR A 120 0.83 0.58 9.97
C TYR A 120 1.14 1.93 9.31
N HIS A 121 2.31 2.48 9.62
CA HIS A 121 2.83 3.70 9.00
C HIS A 121 4.19 3.44 8.40
N PHE A 122 4.19 3.15 7.10
CA PHE A 122 5.40 2.89 6.34
C PHE A 122 6.02 4.18 5.83
N VAL A 123 7.34 4.22 5.88
CA VAL A 123 8.16 5.29 5.35
C VAL A 123 9.26 4.68 4.51
N SER A 124 9.42 5.17 3.28
CA SER A 124 10.55 4.84 2.43
C SER A 124 11.09 6.07 1.73
N ARG A 125 12.34 6.00 1.27
CA ARG A 125 12.88 7.04 0.40
C ARG A 125 12.14 7.03 -0.94
N TRP A 126 11.57 8.16 -1.33
CA TRP A 126 10.98 8.33 -2.65
C TRP A 126 12.09 8.53 -3.67
N VAL A 127 12.10 7.68 -4.68
CA VAL A 127 12.89 7.87 -5.88
C VAL A 127 11.93 7.78 -7.05
N PRO A 128 11.68 8.87 -7.80
CA PRO A 128 10.77 8.82 -8.92
C PRO A 128 11.26 7.76 -9.91
N PHE A 129 10.36 6.86 -10.30
CA PHE A 129 10.66 5.82 -11.26
C PHE A 129 11.18 6.51 -12.54
N LYS A 130 12.44 6.26 -12.90
CA LYS A 130 12.92 6.68 -14.22
C LYS A 130 12.16 5.82 -15.22
N ALA A 131 11.28 6.44 -16.01
CA ALA A 131 10.77 5.77 -17.20
C ALA A 131 11.99 5.29 -17.98
N SER A 132 12.07 3.98 -18.28
CA SER A 132 13.04 3.52 -19.25
C SER A 132 12.76 4.29 -20.54
N GLU A 133 13.73 5.08 -20.99
CA GLU A 133 13.77 5.55 -22.36
C GLU A 133 14.06 4.32 -23.22
N ASP A 134 13.00 3.68 -23.72
CA ASP A 134 13.04 2.72 -24.84
C ASP A 134 12.48 3.38 -26.11
#